data_AF-A0A359F3B9-F1
#
_entry.id   AF-A0A359F3B9-F1
#
_cell.length_a   1.000
_cell.length_b   1.000
_cell.length_c   1.000
_cell.angle_alpha   90.00
_cell.angle_beta   90.00
_cell.angle_gamma   90.00
#
_symmetry.space_group_name_H-M   'P 1'
#
loop_
_entity.id
_entity.type
_entity.pdbx_description
1 polymer ?
#
loop_
_entity_poly.entity_id
_entity_poly.type
_entity_poly.pdbx_seq_one_letter_code
_entity_poly.pdbx_strand_id
1 'polypeptide(L)'
;MSAGTNPYTAGFVFDAHGNVTTSGNQTLVFDGANRHVSSTAAGTTVTYVRDASNRIVSRAVNLDYGWHGTAQRGLDHETRITTGPLKGIPSGQWKEVLGWMMPFRCTK
;
A
#
# COMPACT_ATOMS: atom_id res chain seq x y z
N MET A 1 11.08 -12.61 34.41
CA MET A 1 10.76 -12.17 33.03
C MET A 1 11.13 -10.71 32.94
N SER A 2 12.17 -10.36 32.19
CA SER A 2 12.59 -8.96 32.03
C SER A 2 11.63 -8.28 31.08
N ALA A 3 10.86 -7.31 31.57
CA ALA A 3 10.03 -6.46 30.71
C ALA A 3 10.94 -5.37 30.11
N GLY A 4 11.16 -5.43 28.80
CA GLY A 4 11.91 -4.38 28.09
C GLY A 4 11.18 -3.05 28.14
N THR A 5 11.93 -1.94 28.06
CA THR A 5 11.36 -0.60 27.91
C THR A 5 10.45 -0.56 26.69
N ASN A 6 9.24 -0.03 26.85
CA ASN A 6 8.32 0.19 25.73
C ASN A 6 8.97 1.14 24.70
N PRO A 7 9.26 0.68 23.47
CA PRO A 7 9.92 1.52 22.47
C PRO A 7 9.02 2.64 21.91
N TYR A 8 7.73 2.64 22.25
CA TYR A 8 6.77 3.63 21.77
C TYR A 8 6.60 4.78 22.78
N THR A 9 7.28 5.91 22.52
CA THR A 9 7.12 7.16 23.30
C THR A 9 5.69 7.70 23.25
N ALA A 10 4.99 7.51 22.13
CA ALA A 10 3.61 7.99 21.94
C ALA A 10 2.54 7.14 22.68
N GLY A 11 2.93 6.07 23.37
CA GLY A 11 2.03 5.26 24.20
C GLY A 11 1.08 4.34 23.41
N PHE A 12 0.17 3.73 24.15
CA PHE A 12 -0.89 2.84 23.62
C PHE A 12 -2.27 3.47 23.86
N VAL A 13 -3.15 3.35 22.88
CA VAL A 13 -4.57 3.73 23.01
C VAL A 13 -5.42 2.47 22.95
N PHE A 14 -6.49 2.43 23.75
CA PHE A 14 -7.35 1.25 23.90
C PHE A 14 -8.80 1.56 23.52
N ASP A 15 -9.52 0.57 23.00
CA ASP A 15 -10.98 0.61 22.89
C ASP A 15 -11.67 0.21 24.22
N ALA A 16 -13.00 0.24 24.23
CA ALA A 16 -13.80 -0.16 25.40
C ALA A 16 -13.66 -1.64 25.81
N HIS A 17 -13.20 -2.50 24.91
CA HIS A 17 -12.93 -3.90 25.18
C HIS A 17 -11.49 -4.15 25.67
N GLY A 18 -10.65 -3.10 25.69
CA GLY A 18 -9.25 -3.18 26.08
C GLY A 18 -8.31 -3.60 24.94
N ASN A 19 -8.77 -3.59 23.68
CA ASN A 19 -7.88 -3.83 22.54
C ASN A 19 -7.05 -2.58 22.25
N VAL A 20 -5.75 -2.76 21.96
CA VAL A 20 -4.86 -1.67 21.55
C VAL A 20 -5.22 -1.21 20.15
N THR A 21 -5.81 -0.03 19.98
CA THR A 21 -6.18 0.55 18.68
C THR A 21 -5.10 1.44 18.08
N THR A 22 -4.18 1.93 18.91
CA THR A 22 -3.00 2.70 18.47
C THR A 22 -1.76 2.27 19.23
N SER A 23 -0.68 2.01 18.51
CA SER A 23 0.66 1.77 19.06
C SER A 23 1.68 2.60 18.29
N GLY A 24 2.18 3.68 18.91
CA GLY A 24 3.01 4.64 18.18
C GLY A 24 2.27 5.25 16.99
N ASN A 25 2.84 5.08 15.80
CA ASN A 25 2.26 5.55 14.53
C ASN A 25 1.46 4.45 13.80
N GLN A 26 1.13 3.36 14.50
CA GLN A 26 0.36 2.25 13.96
C GLN A 26 -1.08 2.31 14.45
N THR A 27 -2.02 2.09 13.55
CA THR A 27 -3.44 1.90 13.87
C THR A 27 -3.79 0.42 13.71
N LEU A 28 -4.49 -0.14 14.69
CA LEU A 28 -4.93 -1.54 14.71
C LEU A 28 -6.45 -1.60 14.74
N VAL A 29 -7.03 -2.52 13.97
CA VAL A 29 -8.47 -2.73 13.84
C VAL A 29 -8.83 -4.13 14.29
N PHE A 30 -9.90 -4.23 15.08
CA PHE A 30 -10.42 -5.46 15.64
C PHE A 30 -11.85 -5.71 15.17
N ASP A 31 -12.22 -6.98 15.04
CA ASP A 31 -13.61 -7.37 14.80
C ASP A 31 -14.43 -7.45 16.11
N GLY A 32 -15.72 -7.73 16.00
CA GLY A 32 -16.62 -7.83 17.16
C GLY A 32 -16.30 -8.98 18.12
N ALA A 33 -15.38 -9.88 17.77
CA ALA A 33 -14.86 -10.95 18.63
C ALA A 33 -13.48 -10.59 19.23
N ASN A 34 -13.08 -9.31 19.18
CA ASN A 34 -11.80 -8.81 19.67
C ASN A 34 -10.58 -9.42 18.97
N ARG A 35 -10.72 -9.78 17.69
CA ARG A 35 -9.62 -10.33 16.91
C ARG A 35 -9.03 -9.26 16.03
N HIS A 36 -7.71 -9.12 16.06
CA HIS A 36 -6.99 -8.21 15.18
C HIS A 36 -7.15 -8.64 13.71
N VAL A 37 -7.68 -7.73 12.88
CA VAL A 37 -8.00 -7.95 11.47
C VAL A 37 -7.27 -7.01 10.52
N SER A 38 -6.78 -5.86 10.98
CA SER A 38 -5.99 -4.96 10.13
C SER A 38 -5.00 -4.12 10.95
N SER A 39 -3.81 -3.87 10.40
CA SER A 39 -2.92 -2.81 10.86
C SER A 39 -2.58 -1.86 9.74
N THR A 40 -2.50 -0.56 10.04
CA THR A 40 -1.94 0.44 9.14
C THR A 40 -0.76 1.13 9.80
N ALA A 41 0.36 1.19 9.09
CA ALA A 41 1.58 1.85 9.53
C ALA A 41 2.30 2.47 8.32
N ALA A 42 2.66 3.75 8.41
CA ALA A 42 3.42 4.46 7.37
C ALA A 42 2.88 4.24 5.93
N GLY A 43 1.56 4.32 5.75
CA GLY A 43 0.89 4.14 4.44
C GLY A 43 0.83 2.69 3.93
N THR A 44 1.23 1.71 4.75
CA THR A 44 1.05 0.29 4.47
C THR A 44 -0.06 -0.26 5.33
N THR A 45 -1.08 -0.85 4.71
CA THR A 45 -2.16 -1.56 5.39
C THR A 45 -2.03 -3.05 5.18
N VAL A 46 -2.10 -3.82 6.26
CA VAL A 46 -2.10 -5.30 6.22
C VAL A 46 -3.42 -5.80 6.79
N THR A 47 -4.15 -6.61 6.02
CA THR A 47 -5.41 -7.22 6.45
C THR A 47 -5.27 -8.74 6.61
N TYR A 48 -6.02 -9.29 7.56
CA TYR A 48 -5.99 -10.72 7.90
C TYR A 48 -7.39 -11.33 7.77
N VAL A 49 -7.49 -12.46 7.05
CA VAL A 49 -8.70 -13.29 7.02
C VAL A 49 -8.49 -14.50 7.90
N ARG A 50 -9.51 -14.83 8.69
CA ARG A 50 -9.49 -15.95 9.63
C ARG A 50 -10.59 -16.95 9.29
N ASP A 51 -10.31 -18.23 9.51
CA ASP A 51 -11.34 -19.27 9.45
C ASP A 51 -12.15 -19.33 10.76
N ALA A 52 -13.15 -20.22 10.80
CA ALA A 52 -14.03 -20.40 11.96
C ALA A 52 -13.27 -20.88 13.22
N SER A 53 -12.12 -21.53 13.06
CA SER A 53 -11.24 -21.96 14.15
C SER A 53 -10.27 -20.87 14.59
N ASN A 54 -10.47 -19.62 14.14
CA ASN A 54 -9.65 -18.46 14.45
C ASN A 54 -8.20 -18.52 13.92
N ARG A 55 -7.91 -19.41 12.97
CA ARG A 55 -6.60 -19.45 12.31
C ARG A 55 -6.58 -18.42 11.18
N ILE A 56 -5.47 -17.69 11.04
CA ILE A 56 -5.26 -16.81 9.89
C ILE A 56 -5.04 -17.69 8.65
N VAL A 57 -5.91 -17.53 7.65
CA VAL A 57 -5.87 -18.28 6.39
C VAL A 57 -5.47 -17.41 5.20
N SER A 58 -5.48 -16.08 5.36
CA SER A 58 -4.96 -15.17 4.35
C SER A 58 -4.41 -13.89 4.99
N ARG A 59 -3.43 -13.30 4.31
CA ARG A 59 -2.83 -12.01 4.62
C ARG A 59 -2.68 -11.22 3.32
N ALA A 60 -3.27 -10.03 3.25
CA ALA A 60 -3.09 -9.11 2.13
C ALA A 60 -2.34 -7.86 2.59
N VAL A 61 -1.47 -7.33 1.73
CA VAL A 61 -0.78 -6.07 1.93
C VAL A 61 -1.29 -5.09 0.88
N ASN A 62 -1.70 -3.92 1.32
CA ASN A 62 -2.05 -2.80 0.47
C ASN A 62 -1.12 -1.64 0.80
N LEU A 63 -0.58 -1.02 -0.24
CA LEU A 63 0.34 0.10 -0.15
C LEU A 63 -0.37 1.32 -0.74
N ASP A 64 -0.41 2.42 0.01
CA ASP A 64 -0.98 3.67 -0.47
C ASP A 64 0.02 4.33 -1.44
N TYR A 65 0.09 3.85 -2.69
CA TYR A 65 1.01 4.34 -3.71
C TYR A 65 0.62 5.71 -4.33
N GLY A 66 -0.37 6.42 -3.79
CA GLY A 66 -0.84 7.70 -4.36
C GLY A 66 -1.24 7.60 -5.84
N TRP A 67 -0.80 8.56 -6.67
CA TRP A 67 -1.16 8.73 -8.09
C TRP A 67 -0.81 7.53 -9.01
N HIS A 68 -0.12 6.51 -8.51
CA HIS A 68 0.26 5.31 -9.29
C HIS A 68 -0.67 4.10 -9.11
N GLY A 69 -1.72 4.21 -8.29
CA GLY A 69 -2.73 3.16 -8.12
C GLY A 69 -2.24 1.93 -7.34
N THR A 70 -3.18 1.08 -6.91
CA THR A 70 -3.00 -0.07 -6.01
C THR A 70 -2.22 -1.26 -6.60
N ALA A 71 -1.44 -1.05 -7.66
CA ALA A 71 -0.74 -2.12 -8.36
C ALA A 71 0.53 -2.53 -7.61
N GLN A 72 0.36 -3.28 -6.52
CA GLN A 72 1.45 -4.06 -5.94
C GLN A 72 1.80 -5.17 -6.94
N ARG A 73 2.90 -4.99 -7.69
CA ARG A 73 3.47 -6.07 -8.50
C ARG A 73 3.83 -7.23 -7.57
N GLY A 74 3.40 -8.45 -7.92
CA GLY A 74 3.79 -9.66 -7.21
C GLY A 74 5.32 -9.78 -7.16
N LEU A 75 5.85 -10.21 -6.01
CA LEU A 75 7.28 -10.52 -5.86
C LEU A 75 7.58 -11.94 -6.36
N ASP A 76 7.00 -12.31 -7.47
CA ASP A 76 7.49 -13.35 -8.36
C ASP A 76 8.57 -12.69 -9.22
N HIS A 77 9.82 -12.97 -8.87
CA HIS A 77 11.06 -12.66 -9.57
C HIS A 77 10.92 -12.13 -11.02
N GLU A 78 10.66 -10.83 -11.17
CA GLU A 78 11.34 -9.83 -12.01
C GLU A 78 10.57 -8.50 -11.92
N THR A 79 11.25 -7.38 -11.65
CA THR A 79 10.67 -6.04 -11.85
C THR A 79 10.56 -5.74 -13.33
N ARG A 80 9.63 -6.39 -14.03
CA ARG A 80 9.22 -5.93 -15.34
C ARG A 80 8.01 -5.02 -15.17
N ILE A 81 8.29 -3.73 -14.93
CA ILE A 81 7.46 -2.69 -15.52
C ILE A 81 7.54 -2.99 -17.02
N THR A 82 6.57 -3.74 -17.52
CA THR A 82 6.36 -3.83 -18.94
C THR A 82 5.70 -2.51 -19.32
N THR A 83 6.51 -1.44 -19.34
CA THR A 83 6.36 -0.43 -20.37
C THR A 83 6.64 -1.24 -21.63
N GLY A 84 5.61 -1.94 -22.11
CA GLY A 84 5.68 -2.54 -23.42
C GLY A 84 6.09 -1.41 -24.36
N PRO A 85 6.92 -1.68 -25.39
CA PRO A 85 6.95 -0.75 -26.50
C PRO A 85 5.49 -0.53 -26.87
N LEU A 86 5.04 0.73 -26.89
CA LEU A 86 3.65 1.13 -27.17
C LEU A 86 3.15 0.31 -28.36
N LYS A 87 2.49 -0.82 -28.06
CA LYS A 87 2.11 -1.80 -29.08
C LYS A 87 0.85 -1.26 -29.70
N GLY A 88 1.06 -0.35 -30.65
CA GLY A 88 -0.02 0.30 -31.37
C GLY A 88 0.19 1.75 -31.79
N ILE A 89 1.40 2.34 -31.73
CA ILE A 89 1.64 3.60 -32.46
C ILE A 89 2.29 3.24 -33.79
N PRO A 90 1.57 3.31 -34.93
CA PRO A 90 2.17 3.17 -36.24
C PRO A 90 3.27 4.22 -36.40
N SER A 91 4.38 3.85 -37.03
CA SER A 91 5.61 4.66 -37.19
C SER A 91 5.44 5.99 -37.96
N GLY A 92 4.21 6.40 -38.27
CA GLY A 92 3.87 7.68 -38.90
C GLY A 92 3.20 8.72 -37.97
N GLN A 93 2.74 8.36 -36.77
CA GLN A 93 1.85 9.22 -35.97
C GLN A 93 2.54 10.10 -34.89
N TRP A 94 3.88 10.07 -34.81
CA TRP A 94 4.65 10.88 -33.86
C TRP A 94 4.46 12.41 -34.03
N LYS A 95 3.89 12.84 -35.16
CA LYS A 95 3.65 14.25 -35.49
C LYS A 95 2.55 14.88 -34.63
N GLU A 96 1.54 14.11 -34.24
CA GLU A 96 0.40 14.60 -33.44
C GLU A 96 0.72 14.59 -31.93
N VAL A 97 1.55 13.65 -31.47
CA VAL A 97 1.99 13.56 -30.06
C VAL A 97 3.04 14.64 -29.74
N LEU A 98 3.93 14.96 -30.68
CA LEU A 98 4.90 16.05 -30.51
C LEU A 98 4.27 17.45 -30.57
N GLY A 99 3.09 17.60 -31.21
CA GLY A 99 2.38 18.87 -31.29
C GLY A 99 1.84 19.38 -29.94
N TRP A 100 1.65 18.48 -28.96
CA TRP A 100 1.11 18.83 -27.64
C TRP A 100 2.18 19.04 -26.56
N MET A 101 3.45 18.67 -26.80
CA MET A 101 4.49 18.66 -25.75
C MET A 101 5.56 19.77 -25.87
N MET A 102 5.45 20.72 -26.81
CA MET A 102 6.45 21.80 -26.91
C MET A 102 5.84 23.12 -27.40
N PRO A 103 5.87 24.22 -26.61
CA PRO A 103 5.95 25.56 -27.16
C PRO A 103 7.40 26.05 -27.05
N PHE A 104 8.32 25.51 -27.84
CA PHE A 104 9.56 26.21 -28.14
C PHE A 104 9.43 26.80 -29.53
N ARG A 105 8.91 28.04 -29.60
CA ARG A 105 9.07 28.85 -30.79
C ARG A 105 10.55 29.19 -30.91
N CYS A 106 11.25 28.58 -31.85
CA CYS A 106 12.50 29.15 -32.36
C CYS A 106 12.10 30.20 -33.41
N THR A 107 12.17 31.47 -33.04
CA THR A 107 12.06 32.58 -33.99
C THR A 107 13.36 32.66 -34.79
N LYS A 108 13.25 32.85 -36.11
CA LYS A 108 14.38 33.07 -37.03
C LYS A 108 14.90 34.49 -36.92
#